data_AF-G9YI97-F1
#
_entry.id   AF-G9YI97-F1
#
_cell.length_a   1.000
_cell.length_b   1.000
_cell.length_c   1.000
_cell.angle_alpha   90.00
_cell.angle_beta   90.00
_cell.angle_gamma   90.00
#
_symmetry.space_group_name_H-M   'P 1'
#
loop_
_entity.id
_entity.type
_entity.pdbx_description
1 polymer ?
#
loop_
_entity_poly.entity_id
_entity_poly.type
_entity_poly.pdbx_seq_one_letter_code
_entity_poly.pdbx_strand_id
1 'polypeptide(L)' 'MAGLLTSQDMLTAWEDIKGGYDGLIIPGTALRKGEDVFLDDVTLKEFAEKVGVPVKVSEFAPQLKDILYNWNE' A
#
# COMPACT_ATOMS: atom_id res chain seq x y z
N MET A 1 -3.89 13.40 -16.58
CA MET A 1 -4.29 13.63 -15.17
C MET A 1 -3.94 12.36 -14.44
N ALA A 2 -2.96 12.39 -13.53
CA ALA A 2 -2.75 11.24 -12.65
C ALA A 2 -3.96 11.23 -11.72
N GLY A 3 -4.87 10.27 -11.88
CA GLY A 3 -5.95 10.09 -10.93
C GLY A 3 -5.31 9.95 -9.55
N LEU A 4 -5.68 10.81 -8.61
CA LEU A 4 -5.16 10.73 -7.25
C LEU A 4 -5.60 9.38 -6.68
N LEU A 5 -4.69 8.42 -6.62
CA LEU A 5 -4.97 7.16 -5.95
C LEU A 5 -5.03 7.47 -4.46
N THR A 6 -6.23 7.42 -3.87
CA THR A 6 -6.44 7.66 -2.44
C THR A 6 -6.44 6.34 -1.68
N SER A 7 -6.25 6.42 -0.36
CA SER A 7 -6.38 5.26 0.53
C SER A 7 -7.80 4.66 0.45
N GLN A 8 -8.84 5.47 0.24
CA GLN A 8 -10.23 5.02 0.14
C GLN A 8 -10.50 4.19 -1.11
N ASP A 9 -9.98 4.62 -2.27
CA ASP A 9 -10.05 3.82 -3.51
C ASP A 9 -9.39 2.45 -3.32
N MET A 10 -8.24 2.43 -2.65
CA MET A 10 -7.49 1.21 -2.37
C MET A 10 -8.22 0.30 -1.38
N LEU A 11 -8.85 0.85 -0.34
CA LEU A 11 -9.68 0.10 0.60
C LEU A 11 -10.89 -0.52 -0.09
N THR A 12 -11.56 0.25 -0.95
CA THR A 12 -12.72 -0.22 -1.70
C THR A 12 -12.32 -1.38 -2.62
N ALA A 13 -11.18 -1.26 -3.31
CA ALA A 13 -10.64 -2.35 -4.12
C ALA A 13 -10.23 -3.55 -3.24
N TRP A 14 -9.64 -3.31 -2.07
CA TRP A 14 -9.26 -4.37 -1.13
C TRP A 14 -10.47 -5.16 -0.62
N GLU A 15 -11.57 -4.49 -0.29
CA GLU A 15 -12.81 -5.14 0.15
C GLU A 15 -13.45 -6.00 -0.96
N ASP A 16 -13.29 -5.59 -2.23
CA ASP A 16 -13.75 -6.35 -3.39
C ASP A 16 -12.87 -7.59 -3.66
N ILE A 17 -11.57 -7.47 -3.36
CA ILE A 17 -10.59 -8.53 -3.52
C ILE A 17 -10.75 -9.57 -2.39
N LYS A 18 -11.54 -10.61 -2.64
CA LYS A 18 -11.70 -11.74 -1.71
C LYS A 18 -10.52 -12.72 -1.79
N GLY A 19 -9.73 -12.81 -0.72
CA GLY A 19 -8.65 -13.78 -0.59
C GLY A 19 -7.94 -13.70 0.77
N GLY A 20 -7.14 -14.71 1.08
CA GLY A 20 -6.21 -14.68 2.21
C GLY A 20 -4.86 -14.16 1.71
N TYR A 21 -4.52 -12.93 2.05
CA TYR A 21 -3.26 -12.29 1.67
C TYR A 21 -2.37 -12.17 2.89
N ASP A 22 -1.09 -12.54 2.77
CA ASP A 22 -0.11 -12.35 3.83
C ASP A 22 0.29 -10.89 4.02
N GLY A 23 0.11 -10.08 2.98
CA GLY A 23 0.19 -8.62 3.06
C GLY A 23 -0.04 -7.91 1.74
N LEU A 24 0.04 -6.59 1.81
CA LEU A 24 -0.32 -5.69 0.72
C LEU A 24 0.89 -4.83 0.36
N ILE A 25 1.21 -4.75 -0.93
CA ILE A 25 2.29 -3.90 -1.43
C ILE A 25 1.68 -2.76 -2.22
N ILE A 26 1.99 -1.53 -1.81
CA ILE A 26 1.49 -0.32 -2.46
C ILE A 26 2.62 0.41 -3.17
N PRO A 27 2.35 1.01 -4.35
CA PRO A 27 3.35 1.82 -5.02
C PRO A 27 3.57 3.12 -4.25
N GLY A 28 4.83 3.53 -4.08
CA GLY A 28 5.20 4.80 -3.42
C GLY A 28 4.63 6.03 -4.14
N THR A 29 4.18 5.89 -5.39
CA THR A 29 3.45 6.93 -6.12
C THR A 29 2.09 7.27 -5.52
N ALA A 30 1.52 6.40 -4.67
CA ALA A 30 0.28 6.65 -3.93
C ALA A 30 0.49 7.50 -2.67
N LEU A 31 1.73 7.60 -2.21
CA LEU A 31 2.10 8.38 -1.04
C LEU A 31 2.55 9.78 -1.42
N ARG A 32 2.41 10.69 -0.46
CA ARG A 32 2.99 12.02 -0.56
C ARG A 32 4.51 11.88 -0.51
N LYS A 33 5.21 12.56 -1.44
CA LYS A 33 6.67 12.45 -1.58
C LYS A 33 7.37 12.72 -0.26
N GLY A 34 8.04 11.70 0.27
CA GLY A 34 8.83 11.79 1.50
C GLY A 34 8.05 11.57 2.80
N GLU A 35 6.78 11.16 2.73
CA GLU A 35 5.95 10.88 3.90
C GLU A 35 5.22 9.53 3.75
N ASP A 36 5.12 8.75 4.83
CA ASP A 36 4.26 7.55 4.95
C ASP A 36 2.77 7.93 5.08
N VAL A 37 2.35 8.93 4.31
CA VAL A 37 1.00 9.52 4.33
C VAL A 37 0.47 9.56 2.91
N PHE A 38 -0.76 9.08 2.74
CA PHE A 38 -1.47 9.12 1.47
C PHE A 38 -1.85 10.56 1.09
N LEU A 39 -2.25 10.77 -0.16
CA LEU A 39 -2.69 12.08 -0.64
C LEU A 39 -3.95 12.62 0.10
N ASP A 40 -4.72 11.72 0.71
CA ASP A 40 -5.96 11.99 1.47
C ASP A 40 -5.71 12.21 2.98
N ASP A 41 -4.46 12.49 3.39
CA ASP A 41 -4.06 12.69 4.80
C ASP A 41 -4.16 11.45 5.70
N VAL A 42 -4.45 10.28 5.12
CA VAL A 42 -4.45 8.99 5.83
C VAL A 42 -3.03 8.48 5.99
N THR A 43 -2.66 8.03 7.18
CA THR A 43 -1.34 7.44 7.42
C THR A 43 -1.27 5.98 6.97
N LEU A 44 -0.08 5.52 6.60
CA LEU A 44 0.14 4.12 6.21
C LEU A 44 -0.24 3.12 7.31
N LYS A 45 -0.05 3.54 8.56
CA LYS A 45 -0.40 2.78 9.75
C LYS A 45 -1.92 2.59 9.87
N GLU A 46 -2.70 3.66 9.77
CA GLU A 46 -4.17 3.58 9.79
C GLU A 46 -4.71 2.74 8.64
N PHE A 47 -4.10 2.87 7.46
CA PHE A 47 -4.45 2.05 6.31
C PHE A 47 -4.15 0.56 6.58
N ALA A 48 -2.98 0.22 7.11
CA ALA A 48 -2.63 -1.15 7.48
C ALA A 48 -3.57 -1.72 8.55
N GLU A 49 -3.99 -0.92 9.54
CA GLU A 49 -4.98 -1.32 10.55
C GLU A 49 -6.35 -1.62 9.92
N LYS A 50 -6.78 -0.84 8.91
CA LYS A 50 -8.04 -1.08 8.20
C LYS A 50 -7.99 -2.32 7.30
N VAL A 51 -6.87 -2.54 6.62
CA VAL A 51 -6.66 -3.67 5.72
C VAL A 51 -6.49 -4.98 6.52
N GLY A 52 -5.92 -4.90 7.72
CA GLY A 52 -5.75 -6.03 8.63
C GLY A 52 -4.53 -6.92 8.33
N VAL A 53 -3.70 -6.53 7.35
CA VAL A 53 -2.48 -7.23 6.94
C VAL A 53 -1.32 -6.23 6.87
N PRO A 54 -0.06 -6.67 7.01
CA PRO A 54 1.09 -5.78 6.86
C PRO A 54 1.12 -5.14 5.47
N VAL A 55 1.21 -3.81 5.46
CA VAL A 55 1.33 -3.00 4.23
C VAL A 55 2.77 -2.55 4.06
N LYS A 56 3.36 -2.83 2.89
CA LYS A 56 4.71 -2.37 2.52
C LYS A 56 4.65 -1.44 1.31
N VAL A 57 5.57 -0.48 1.26
CA VAL A 57 5.69 0.49 0.17
C VAL A 57 6.81 0.09 -0.75
N SER A 58 6.56 0.16 -2.05
CA SER A 58 7.59 0.01 -3.07
C SER A 58 7.66 1.27 -3.94
N GLU A 59 8.75 2.03 -3.85
CA GLU A 59 9.02 3.19 -4.70
C GLU A 59 9.50 2.79 -6.10
N PHE A 60 10.19 1.65 -6.25
CA PHE A 60 10.76 1.21 -7.53
C PHE A 60 10.67 -0.31 -7.72
N ALA A 61 10.67 -0.75 -8.99
CA ALA A 61 10.65 -2.16 -9.36
C ALA A 61 11.70 -3.07 -8.64
N PRO A 62 12.97 -2.67 -8.45
CA PRO A 62 13.92 -3.48 -7.69
C PRO A 62 13.55 -3.61 -6.21
N GLN A 63 12.92 -2.59 -5.61
CA GLN A 63 12.46 -2.65 -4.22
C GLN A 63 11.24 -3.57 -4.07
N LEU A 64 10.31 -3.55 -5.04
CA LEU A 64 9.22 -4.53 -5.11
C LEU A 64 9.76 -5.97 -5.14
N LYS A 65 10.79 -6.21 -5.97
CA LYS A 65 11.43 -7.51 -6.05
C LYS A 65 12.00 -7.90 -4.69
N ASP A 66 12.77 -7.03 -4.05
CA ASP A 66 13.36 -7.30 -2.74
C ASP A 66 12.29 -7.66 -1.69
N ILE A 67 11.21 -6.87 -1.61
CA ILE A 67 10.09 -7.10 -0.70
C ILE A 67 9.42 -8.47 -0.93
N LEU A 68 9.28 -8.89 -2.19
CA LEU A 68 8.68 -10.18 -2.54
C LEU A 68 9.59 -11.36 -2.18
N TYR A 69 10.91 -11.21 -2.35
CA TYR A 69 11.88 -12.26 -2.01
C TYR A 69 12.11 -12.37 -0.49
N ASN A 70 12.10 -11.24 0.23
CA ASN A 70 12.38 -11.15 1.65
C ASN A 70 11.09 -10.95 2.48
N TRP A 71 9.94 -11.43 2.00
CA TRP A 71 8.66 -11.19 2.66
C TRP A 71 8.58 -11.85 4.06
N ASN A 72 9.22 -13.01 4.21
CA ASN A 72 9.14 -13.90 5.38
C ASN A 72 10.45 -14.00 6.19
N GLU A 73 11.44 -13.14 5.92
CA GLU A 73 12.69 -13.05 6.70
C GLU A 73 12.59 -12.07 7.88
#